data_AF-A0A6N2CM93-F1
#
_entry.id   AF-A0A6N2CM93-F1
#
_cell.length_a   1.000
_cell.length_b   1.000
_cell.length_c   1.000
_cell.angle_alpha   90.00
_cell.angle_beta   90.00
_cell.angle_gamma   90.00
#
_symmetry.space_group_name_H-M   'P 1'
#
loop_
_entity.id
_entity.type
_entity.pdbx_description
1 polymer ?
#
loop_
_entity_poly.entity_id
_entity_poly.type
_entity_poly.pdbx_seq_one_letter_code
_entity_poly.pdbx_strand_id
1 'polypeptide(L)'
;DAKGGLHAYNAIKEEIVRLTSSLAAGTLFNVVVFDSTQSRIDQFQPGLVAATPQNVERLRTWFDPINRDPRNLGVRRDSAKPTNVIDHPVGQMIADNSFYQNAQPRLTNVILEQNVDLVYIITSEWRGFSRLRREPNDREKADWERRRQTSAYRNQLARYEEEQPELRRKVAEAEARENAARAARGQPPRVWRHGWVHEKARHYGIEYTPNPEWQYQFFEEPRVVESYFRQFLQQEYREKNRPIPRFNIIMFLSENEEFSRDDQDRLRSFLRYFRNGRFRELRGLAAIESSRGG
;
A
#
# COMPACT_ATOMS: atom_id res chain seq x y z
N ASP A 1 0.84 16.70 -8.30
CA ASP A 1 0.74 15.28 -7.94
C ASP A 1 1.72 14.57 -8.85
N ALA A 2 2.92 14.25 -8.36
CA ALA A 2 4.03 13.86 -9.27
C ALA A 2 3.76 12.58 -10.08
N LYS A 3 2.77 11.77 -9.66
CA LYS A 3 2.33 10.54 -10.30
C LYS A 3 1.06 10.70 -11.16
N GLY A 4 0.56 11.92 -11.36
CA GLY A 4 -0.67 12.17 -12.12
C GLY A 4 -1.99 12.06 -11.33
N GLY A 5 -1.94 11.80 -10.02
CA GLY A 5 -3.10 11.86 -9.12
C GLY A 5 -4.26 10.94 -9.54
N LEU A 6 -5.49 11.44 -9.43
CA LEU A 6 -6.70 10.69 -9.80
C LEU A 6 -6.75 10.31 -11.30
N HIS A 7 -6.17 11.12 -12.18
CA HIS A 7 -6.14 10.82 -13.62
C HIS A 7 -5.34 9.54 -13.89
N ALA A 8 -4.13 9.42 -13.33
CA ALA A 8 -3.33 8.21 -13.45
C ALA A 8 -4.01 6.99 -12.83
N TYR A 9 -4.65 7.16 -11.67
CA TYR A 9 -5.40 6.08 -11.03
C TYR A 9 -6.56 5.58 -11.91
N ASN A 10 -7.35 6.48 -12.47
CA ASN A 10 -8.44 6.11 -13.39
C ASN A 10 -7.89 5.44 -14.66
N ALA A 11 -6.76 5.92 -15.18
CA ALA A 11 -6.14 5.31 -16.35
C ALA A 11 -5.71 3.85 -16.08
N ILE A 12 -5.17 3.57 -14.88
CA ILE A 12 -4.84 2.21 -14.42
C ILE A 12 -6.11 1.35 -14.27
N LYS A 13 -7.19 1.88 -13.68
CA LYS A 13 -8.46 1.15 -13.54
C LYS A 13 -9.01 0.70 -14.90
N GLU A 14 -9.09 1.62 -15.84
CA GLU A 14 -9.55 1.35 -17.20
C GLU A 14 -8.69 0.30 -17.88
N GLU A 15 -7.37 0.39 -17.70
CA GLU A 15 -6.43 -0.56 -18.28
C GLU A 15 -6.57 -1.98 -17.70
N ILE A 16 -6.75 -2.11 -16.38
CA ILE A 16 -7.03 -3.41 -15.74
C ILE A 16 -8.33 -4.01 -16.28
N VAL A 17 -9.39 -3.21 -16.45
CA VAL A 17 -10.65 -3.68 -17.01
C VAL A 17 -10.47 -4.11 -18.47
N ARG A 18 -9.74 -3.33 -19.27
CA ARG A 18 -9.41 -3.64 -20.67
C ARG A 18 -8.63 -4.95 -20.79
N LEU A 19 -7.55 -5.10 -20.03
CA LEU A 19 -6.74 -6.32 -20.02
C LEU A 19 -7.56 -7.54 -19.61
N THR A 20 -8.41 -7.40 -18.59
CA THR A 20 -9.31 -8.48 -18.16
C THR A 20 -10.30 -8.86 -19.27
N SER A 21 -10.83 -7.88 -20.02
CA SER A 21 -11.74 -8.11 -21.14
C SER A 21 -11.10 -8.81 -22.34
N SER A 22 -9.78 -8.73 -22.48
CA SER A 22 -9.01 -9.43 -23.53
C SER A 22 -8.63 -10.87 -23.18
N LEU A 23 -8.86 -11.31 -21.94
CA LEU A 23 -8.61 -12.70 -21.55
C LEU A 23 -9.61 -13.63 -22.25
N ALA A 24 -9.18 -14.87 -22.52
CA ALA A 24 -10.10 -15.89 -23.00
C ALA A 24 -11.18 -16.16 -21.94
N ALA A 25 -12.42 -16.44 -22.36
CA ALA A 25 -13.54 -16.62 -21.42
C ALA A 25 -13.33 -17.77 -20.41
N GLY A 26 -12.50 -18.77 -20.75
CA GLY A 26 -12.10 -19.85 -19.85
C GLY A 26 -10.98 -19.50 -18.86
N THR A 27 -10.34 -18.34 -19.00
CA THR A 27 -9.33 -17.85 -18.05
C THR A 27 -10.01 -17.38 -16.78
N LEU A 28 -9.53 -17.89 -15.64
CA LEU A 28 -9.98 -17.46 -14.32
C LEU A 28 -9.18 -16.24 -13.86
N PHE A 29 -9.85 -15.26 -13.26
CA PHE A 29 -9.23 -14.03 -12.76
C PHE A 29 -9.87 -13.56 -11.45
N ASN A 30 -9.14 -12.71 -10.73
CA ASN A 30 -9.67 -11.88 -9.65
C ASN A 30 -8.88 -10.57 -9.60
N VAL A 31 -9.45 -9.54 -8.98
CA VAL A 31 -8.79 -8.23 -8.79
C VAL A 31 -8.85 -7.88 -7.32
N VAL A 32 -7.69 -7.49 -6.78
CA VAL A 32 -7.53 -7.07 -5.39
C VAL A 32 -6.98 -5.65 -5.38
N VAL A 33 -7.59 -4.78 -4.59
CA VAL A 33 -7.07 -3.45 -4.30
C VAL A 33 -6.64 -3.39 -2.84
N PHE A 34 -5.55 -2.68 -2.58
CA PHE A 34 -5.02 -2.53 -1.24
C PHE A 34 -4.65 -1.08 -0.96
N ASP A 35 -4.75 -0.72 0.31
CA ASP A 35 -4.34 0.57 0.84
C ASP A 35 -3.30 0.34 1.93
N SER A 36 -2.03 0.61 1.59
CA SER A 36 -0.92 0.49 2.54
C SER A 36 -1.02 1.47 3.70
N THR A 37 -1.72 2.60 3.56
CA THR A 37 -1.85 3.60 4.63
C THR A 37 -2.85 3.16 5.70
N GLN A 38 -3.90 2.44 5.30
CA GLN A 38 -4.94 1.94 6.20
C GLN A 38 -4.83 0.44 6.49
N SER A 39 -3.84 -0.25 5.90
CA SER A 39 -3.69 -1.71 5.94
C SER A 39 -4.99 -2.45 5.53
N ARG A 40 -5.72 -1.91 4.55
CA ARG A 40 -7.01 -2.45 4.08
C ARG A 40 -6.88 -3.14 2.74
N ILE A 41 -7.64 -4.21 2.54
CA ILE A 41 -7.67 -4.98 1.31
C ILE A 41 -9.12 -5.25 0.92
N ASP A 42 -9.49 -4.88 -0.31
CA ASP A 42 -10.79 -5.18 -0.90
C ASP A 42 -10.59 -6.05 -2.15
N GLN A 43 -11.39 -7.10 -2.27
CA GLN A 43 -11.33 -8.04 -3.38
C GLN A 43 -12.65 -8.05 -4.15
N PHE A 44 -12.55 -8.16 -5.48
CA PHE A 44 -13.72 -8.16 -6.37
C PHE A 44 -14.62 -9.37 -6.09
N GLN A 45 -14.03 -10.56 -5.96
CA GLN A 45 -14.73 -11.80 -5.60
C GLN A 45 -13.95 -12.55 -4.51
N PRO A 46 -14.61 -13.40 -3.69
CA PRO A 46 -13.93 -14.25 -2.72
C PRO A 46 -12.95 -15.27 -3.34
N GLY A 47 -13.18 -15.63 -4.60
CA GLY A 47 -12.36 -16.57 -5.37
C GLY A 47 -12.26 -16.14 -6.83
N LEU A 48 -11.48 -16.88 -7.60
CA LEU A 48 -11.35 -16.65 -9.03
C LEU A 48 -12.68 -16.87 -9.77
N VAL A 49 -12.94 -16.03 -10.77
CA VAL A 49 -14.10 -16.16 -11.66
C VAL A 49 -13.66 -16.15 -13.12
N ALA A 50 -14.45 -16.79 -13.99
CA ALA A 50 -14.19 -16.81 -15.43
C ALA A 50 -14.29 -15.41 -16.05
N ALA A 51 -13.41 -15.09 -16.99
CA ALA A 51 -13.36 -13.83 -17.75
C ALA A 51 -14.49 -13.70 -18.79
N THR A 52 -15.74 -13.97 -18.38
CA THR A 52 -16.91 -13.76 -19.22
C THR A 52 -17.26 -12.27 -19.31
N PRO A 53 -17.92 -11.81 -20.39
CA PRO A 53 -18.37 -10.42 -20.49
C PRO A 53 -19.19 -9.95 -19.28
N GLN A 54 -20.02 -10.83 -18.71
CA GLN A 54 -20.80 -10.53 -17.51
C GLN A 54 -19.92 -10.28 -16.28
N ASN A 55 -18.89 -11.11 -16.04
CA ASN A 55 -17.99 -10.92 -14.90
C ASN A 55 -17.07 -9.70 -15.08
N VAL A 56 -16.68 -9.38 -16.32
CA VAL A 56 -15.93 -8.16 -16.64
C VAL A 56 -16.77 -6.91 -16.36
N GLU A 57 -18.07 -6.93 -16.69
CA GLU A 57 -18.95 -5.81 -16.38
C GLU A 57 -19.19 -5.65 -14.87
N ARG A 58 -19.30 -6.77 -14.14
CA ARG A 58 -19.32 -6.76 -12.67
C ARG A 58 -18.03 -6.19 -12.09
N LEU A 59 -16.86 -6.52 -12.65
CA LEU A 59 -15.58 -5.95 -12.24
C LEU A 59 -15.59 -4.43 -12.47
N ARG A 60 -16.02 -3.96 -13.64
CA ARG A 60 -16.13 -2.52 -13.94
C ARG A 60 -16.98 -1.80 -12.91
N THR A 61 -18.16 -2.34 -12.62
CA THR A 61 -19.11 -1.77 -11.64
C THR A 61 -18.51 -1.71 -10.23
N TRP A 62 -17.80 -2.77 -9.81
CA TRP A 62 -17.12 -2.80 -8.52
C TRP A 62 -15.96 -1.80 -8.43
N PHE A 63 -15.21 -1.63 -9.52
CA PHE A 63 -13.99 -0.81 -9.53
C PHE A 63 -14.27 0.69 -9.69
N ASP A 64 -15.36 1.06 -10.36
CA ASP A 64 -15.74 2.46 -10.67
C ASP A 64 -15.74 3.39 -9.44
N PRO A 65 -16.42 3.07 -8.32
CA PRO A 65 -16.52 4.01 -7.19
C PRO A 65 -15.20 4.22 -6.43
N ILE A 66 -14.19 3.34 -6.60
CA ILE A 66 -12.94 3.42 -5.84
C ILE A 66 -12.15 4.66 -6.28
N ASN A 67 -11.77 5.52 -5.32
CA ASN A 67 -11.09 6.80 -5.53
C ASN A 67 -11.77 7.75 -6.54
N ARG A 68 -13.11 7.65 -6.70
CA ARG A 68 -13.84 8.58 -7.57
C ARG A 68 -13.93 9.99 -6.99
N ASP A 69 -14.00 10.09 -5.66
CA ASP A 69 -14.06 11.36 -4.93
C ASP A 69 -12.70 11.68 -4.28
N PRO A 70 -12.05 12.82 -4.62
CA PRO A 70 -10.78 13.23 -4.01
C PRO A 70 -10.85 13.45 -2.49
N ARG A 71 -12.05 13.59 -1.91
CA ARG A 71 -12.25 13.72 -0.46
C ARG A 71 -12.36 12.37 0.24
N ASN A 72 -12.59 11.31 -0.52
CA ASN A 72 -12.83 9.95 -0.02
C ASN A 72 -11.93 8.94 -0.74
N LEU A 73 -10.63 9.15 -0.60
CA LEU A 73 -9.61 8.29 -1.17
C LEU A 73 -9.36 7.05 -0.29
N GLY A 74 -8.70 6.07 -0.90
CA GLY A 74 -8.30 4.82 -0.28
C GLY A 74 -9.34 3.72 -0.41
N VAL A 75 -8.96 2.55 0.09
CA VAL A 75 -9.82 1.37 0.10
C VAL A 75 -10.81 1.48 1.25
N ARG A 76 -12.12 1.42 0.94
CA ARG A 76 -13.20 1.66 1.91
C ARG A 76 -13.64 0.41 2.66
N ARG A 77 -13.55 -0.75 2.01
CA ARG A 77 -13.93 -2.05 2.57
C ARG A 77 -12.69 -2.85 2.90
N ASP A 78 -12.78 -3.70 3.91
CA ASP A 78 -11.72 -4.65 4.25
C ASP A 78 -12.27 -6.06 4.11
N SER A 79 -12.58 -6.43 2.86
CA SER A 79 -13.32 -7.66 2.53
C SER A 79 -12.43 -8.89 2.40
N ALA A 80 -11.13 -8.71 2.19
CA ALA A 80 -10.19 -9.81 2.01
C ALA A 80 -9.38 -10.05 3.28
N LYS A 81 -9.69 -11.14 4.00
CA LYS A 81 -8.95 -11.56 5.19
C LYS A 81 -8.31 -12.91 4.91
N PRO A 82 -7.03 -13.10 5.26
CA PRO A 82 -6.40 -14.41 5.16
C PRO A 82 -7.14 -15.39 6.09
N THR A 83 -7.47 -16.55 5.55
CA THR A 83 -8.12 -17.66 6.24
C THR A 83 -7.16 -18.81 6.53
N ASN A 84 -5.98 -18.78 5.91
CA ASN A 84 -4.96 -19.80 6.04
C ASN A 84 -3.63 -19.14 6.42
N VAL A 85 -3.29 -19.22 7.70
CA VAL A 85 -1.98 -18.83 8.22
C VAL A 85 -1.37 -20.04 8.91
N ILE A 86 -0.05 -20.18 8.80
CA ILE A 86 0.68 -21.23 9.52
C ILE A 86 1.04 -20.76 10.93
N ASP A 87 1.25 -21.70 11.84
CA ASP A 87 1.71 -21.41 13.20
C ASP A 87 3.10 -20.78 13.19
N HIS A 88 3.13 -19.45 13.30
CA HIS A 88 4.32 -18.63 13.27
C HIS A 88 3.95 -17.23 13.78
N PRO A 89 4.83 -16.50 14.51
CA PRO A 89 4.52 -15.16 15.03
C PRO A 89 4.00 -14.18 13.97
N VAL A 90 4.66 -14.14 12.81
CA VAL A 90 4.20 -13.34 11.65
C VAL A 90 2.85 -13.81 11.09
N GLY A 91 2.56 -15.12 11.13
CA GLY A 91 1.26 -15.65 10.72
C GLY A 91 0.13 -15.13 11.59
N GLN A 92 0.33 -15.12 12.92
CA GLN A 92 -0.61 -14.51 13.86
C GLN A 92 -0.77 -13.01 13.60
N MET A 93 0.32 -12.28 13.35
CA MET A 93 0.24 -10.86 13.00
C MET A 93 -0.56 -10.62 11.71
N ILE A 94 -0.45 -11.52 10.74
CA ILE A 94 -1.21 -11.49 9.48
C ILE A 94 -2.70 -11.73 9.71
N ALA A 95 -3.05 -12.72 10.54
CA ALA A 95 -4.43 -13.01 10.89
C ALA A 95 -5.08 -11.85 11.66
N ASP A 96 -4.37 -11.27 12.63
CA ASP A 96 -4.87 -10.18 13.47
C ASP A 96 -4.81 -8.82 12.77
N ASN A 97 -4.17 -8.73 11.60
CA ASN A 97 -3.87 -7.48 10.91
C ASN A 97 -3.17 -6.47 11.84
N SER A 98 -2.23 -6.94 12.66
CA SER A 98 -1.61 -6.15 13.73
C SER A 98 -0.41 -5.30 13.29
N PHE A 99 -0.12 -5.26 11.99
CA PHE A 99 0.86 -4.34 11.41
C PHE A 99 0.23 -3.04 10.93
N TYR A 100 0.69 -1.93 11.52
CA TYR A 100 0.32 -0.59 11.09
C TYR A 100 1.08 -0.22 9.80
N GLN A 101 0.37 0.35 8.83
CA GLN A 101 0.94 0.96 7.61
C GLN A 101 1.79 0.03 6.73
N ASN A 102 1.39 -1.24 6.60
CA ASN A 102 2.05 -2.20 5.72
C ASN A 102 1.11 -3.32 5.30
N ALA A 103 0.37 -3.13 4.21
CA ALA A 103 -0.55 -4.15 3.71
C ALA A 103 0.16 -5.35 3.07
N GLN A 104 1.47 -5.26 2.80
CA GLN A 104 2.15 -6.16 1.87
C GLN A 104 2.17 -7.64 2.33
N PRO A 105 2.51 -7.99 3.58
CA PRO A 105 2.48 -9.40 3.99
C PRO A 105 1.06 -9.97 4.01
N ARG A 106 0.07 -9.20 4.49
CA ARG A 106 -1.34 -9.61 4.45
C ARG A 106 -1.82 -9.87 3.03
N LEU A 107 -1.53 -8.93 2.13
CA LEU A 107 -1.89 -9.02 0.72
C LEU A 107 -1.24 -10.22 0.06
N THR A 108 0.04 -10.48 0.37
CA THR A 108 0.75 -11.65 -0.15
C THR A 108 0.04 -12.93 0.30
N ASN A 109 -0.39 -13.04 1.57
CA ASN A 109 -1.12 -14.20 2.07
C ASN A 109 -2.49 -14.37 1.40
N VAL A 110 -3.26 -13.28 1.29
CA VAL A 110 -4.56 -13.25 0.58
C VAL A 110 -4.41 -13.74 -0.87
N ILE A 111 -3.37 -13.28 -1.58
CA ILE A 111 -3.12 -13.70 -2.96
C ILE A 111 -2.75 -15.19 -3.04
N LEU A 112 -1.92 -15.68 -2.11
CA LEU A 112 -1.52 -17.09 -2.09
C LEU A 112 -2.74 -18.01 -1.84
N GLU A 113 -3.65 -17.63 -0.96
CA GLU A 113 -4.87 -18.40 -0.70
C GLU A 113 -5.78 -18.58 -1.93
N GLN A 114 -5.70 -17.69 -2.92
CA GLN A 114 -6.44 -17.80 -4.18
C GLN A 114 -5.91 -18.93 -5.09
N ASN A 115 -4.77 -19.56 -4.76
CA ASN A 115 -4.13 -20.63 -5.54
C ASN A 115 -3.95 -20.27 -7.04
N VAL A 116 -3.52 -19.04 -7.30
CA VAL A 116 -3.29 -18.53 -8.66
C VAL A 116 -1.94 -19.01 -9.23
N ASP A 117 -1.83 -19.04 -10.56
CA ASP A 117 -0.55 -19.31 -11.25
C ASP A 117 0.29 -18.05 -11.45
N LEU A 118 -0.37 -16.90 -11.64
CA LEU A 118 0.25 -15.67 -12.10
C LEU A 118 -0.37 -14.45 -11.42
N VAL A 119 0.49 -13.55 -10.95
CA VAL A 119 0.10 -12.33 -10.24
C VAL A 119 0.76 -11.13 -10.89
N TYR A 120 0.01 -10.07 -11.10
CA TYR A 120 0.51 -8.74 -11.47
C TYR A 120 0.10 -7.74 -10.39
N ILE A 121 1.07 -7.00 -9.85
CA ILE A 121 0.86 -6.00 -8.81
C ILE A 121 1.33 -4.65 -9.37
N ILE A 122 0.42 -3.68 -9.46
CA ILE A 122 0.76 -2.29 -9.79
C ILE A 122 0.77 -1.50 -8.48
N THR A 123 1.91 -0.91 -8.14
CA THR A 123 2.09 -0.23 -6.86
C THR A 123 3.25 0.74 -6.91
N SER A 124 3.22 1.76 -6.07
CA SER A 124 4.38 2.62 -5.86
C SER A 124 5.23 2.24 -4.65
N GLU A 125 4.84 1.22 -3.90
CA GLU A 125 5.38 0.92 -2.58
C GLU A 125 5.58 -0.58 -2.38
N TRP A 126 6.50 -1.17 -3.15
CA TRP A 126 6.92 -2.57 -2.96
C TRP A 126 8.42 -2.71 -3.03
N ARG A 127 9.04 -3.01 -1.89
CA ARG A 127 10.51 -3.07 -1.73
C ARG A 127 10.99 -4.44 -1.25
N GLY A 128 10.25 -5.49 -1.62
CA GLY A 128 10.45 -6.84 -1.10
C GLY A 128 9.91 -7.00 0.31
N PHE A 129 10.32 -8.03 1.06
CA PHE A 129 9.87 -8.18 2.44
C PHE A 129 10.27 -6.96 3.27
N SER A 130 9.27 -6.31 3.87
CA SER A 130 9.41 -5.10 4.67
C SER A 130 9.32 -5.46 6.15
N ARG A 131 9.85 -4.56 7.00
CA ARG A 131 9.66 -4.65 8.44
C ARG A 131 8.17 -4.64 8.77
N LEU A 132 7.76 -5.48 9.73
CA LEU A 132 6.39 -5.49 10.24
C LEU A 132 6.34 -4.80 11.58
N ARG A 133 5.54 -3.75 11.70
CA ARG A 133 5.34 -3.10 13.00
C ARG A 133 4.66 -4.09 13.95
N ARG A 134 5.15 -4.15 15.19
CA ARG A 134 4.59 -4.96 16.27
C ARG A 134 4.32 -4.14 17.52
N GLU A 135 3.53 -4.71 18.41
CA GLU A 135 3.38 -4.21 19.77
C GLU A 135 4.72 -4.35 20.55
N PRO A 136 5.00 -3.43 21.50
CA PRO A 136 6.13 -3.57 22.39
C PRO A 136 6.00 -4.79 23.31
N ASN A 137 7.15 -5.35 23.70
CA ASN A 137 7.23 -6.24 24.85
C ASN A 137 7.20 -5.46 26.18
N ASP A 138 7.12 -6.15 27.31
CA ASP A 138 6.92 -5.50 28.61
C ASP A 138 8.09 -4.61 29.03
N ARG A 139 9.31 -4.95 28.64
CA ARG A 139 10.50 -4.10 28.88
C ARG A 139 10.40 -2.81 28.07
N GLU A 140 10.06 -2.92 26.80
CA GLU A 140 9.87 -1.79 25.88
C GLU A 140 8.73 -0.87 26.35
N LYS A 141 7.64 -1.44 26.89
CA LYS A 141 6.57 -0.67 27.54
C LYS A 141 7.08 0.09 28.76
N ALA A 142 7.82 -0.57 29.66
CA ALA A 142 8.37 0.07 30.86
C ALA A 142 9.37 1.19 30.53
N ASP A 143 10.22 0.99 29.52
CA ASP A 143 11.15 2.00 29.00
C ASP A 143 10.41 3.23 28.46
N TRP A 144 9.34 2.99 27.69
CA TRP A 144 8.49 4.06 27.19
C TRP A 144 7.83 4.85 28.33
N GLU A 145 7.29 4.17 29.35
CA GLU A 145 6.69 4.85 30.49
C GLU A 145 7.67 5.77 31.21
N ARG A 146 8.89 5.28 31.50
CA ARG A 146 9.92 6.10 32.13
C ARG A 146 10.23 7.35 31.34
N ARG A 147 10.32 7.24 30.01
CA ARG A 147 10.60 8.37 29.13
C ARG A 147 9.50 9.42 29.15
N ARG A 148 8.23 9.00 29.14
CA ARG A 148 7.07 9.91 29.21
C ARG A 148 7.03 10.75 30.49
N GLN A 149 7.62 10.24 31.58
CA GLN A 149 7.67 10.97 32.85
C GLN A 149 8.80 12.01 32.92
N THR A 150 9.71 12.06 31.94
CA THR A 150 10.80 13.04 31.93
C THR A 150 10.28 14.47 31.68
N SER A 151 10.90 15.45 32.33
CA SER A 151 10.57 16.87 32.12
C SER A 151 10.80 17.30 30.66
N ALA A 152 11.86 16.78 30.02
CA ALA A 152 12.14 17.04 28.61
C ALA A 152 10.96 16.62 27.70
N TYR A 153 10.44 15.40 27.88
CA TYR A 153 9.31 14.91 27.10
C TYR A 153 8.04 15.73 27.36
N ARG A 154 7.70 15.99 28.62
CA ARG A 154 6.51 16.78 28.99
C ARG A 154 6.56 18.20 28.44
N ASN A 155 7.73 18.85 28.49
CA ASN A 155 7.90 20.20 27.95
C ASN A 155 7.80 20.22 26.42
N GLN A 156 8.34 19.22 25.73
CA GLN A 156 8.21 19.08 24.28
C GLN A 156 6.75 18.85 23.88
N LEU A 157 6.04 17.96 24.58
CA LEU A 157 4.64 17.66 24.32
C LEU A 157 3.75 18.90 24.51
N ALA A 158 3.94 19.66 25.59
CA ALA A 158 3.18 20.87 25.84
C ALA A 158 3.36 21.92 24.72
N ARG A 159 4.61 22.17 24.29
CA ARG A 159 4.90 23.08 23.16
C ARG A 159 4.26 22.60 21.86
N TYR A 160 4.37 21.30 21.59
CA TYR A 160 3.77 20.71 20.41
C TYR A 160 2.25 20.90 20.39
N GLU A 161 1.57 20.62 21.50
CA GLU A 161 0.13 20.76 21.66
C GLU A 161 -0.35 22.21 21.53
N GLU A 162 0.38 23.15 22.12
CA GLU A 162 0.09 24.60 22.03
C GLU A 162 0.15 25.11 20.58
N GLU A 163 1.10 24.62 19.78
CA GLU A 163 1.29 25.07 18.39
C GLU A 163 0.28 24.44 17.40
N GLN A 164 -0.27 23.26 17.71
CA GLN A 164 -1.12 22.49 16.78
C GLN A 164 -2.28 23.27 16.14
N PRO A 165 -3.06 24.09 16.89
CA PRO A 165 -4.18 24.82 16.30
C PRO A 165 -3.73 25.80 15.22
N GLU A 166 -2.68 26.56 15.49
CA GLU A 166 -2.16 27.57 14.56
C GLU A 166 -1.50 26.93 13.34
N LEU A 167 -0.76 25.84 13.54
CA LEU A 167 -0.19 25.06 12.43
C LEU A 167 -1.29 24.55 11.49
N ARG A 168 -2.37 23.99 12.03
CA ARG A 168 -3.51 23.50 11.24
C ARG A 168 -4.18 24.62 10.46
N ARG A 169 -4.35 25.80 11.07
CA ARG A 169 -4.91 26.98 10.41
C ARG A 169 -4.05 27.40 9.22
N LYS A 170 -2.73 27.60 9.43
CA LYS A 170 -1.79 27.98 8.36
C LYS A 170 -1.78 26.98 7.20
N VAL A 171 -1.78 25.69 7.53
CA VAL A 171 -1.85 24.61 6.53
C VAL A 171 -3.16 24.65 5.74
N ALA A 172 -4.31 24.80 6.42
CA ALA A 172 -5.61 24.85 5.76
C ALA A 172 -5.72 26.06 4.81
N GLU A 173 -5.21 27.22 5.20
CA GLU A 173 -5.17 28.41 4.36
C GLU A 173 -4.27 28.24 3.13
N ALA A 174 -3.07 27.67 3.31
CA ALA A 174 -2.16 27.39 2.21
C ALA A 174 -2.77 26.38 1.22
N GLU A 175 -3.41 25.34 1.73
CA GLU A 175 -4.10 24.33 0.93
C GLU A 175 -5.31 24.89 0.18
N ALA A 176 -6.10 25.76 0.81
CA ALA A 176 -7.21 26.44 0.16
C ALA A 176 -6.73 27.33 -1.00
N ARG A 177 -5.64 28.09 -0.79
CA ARG A 177 -5.02 28.91 -1.85
C ARG A 177 -4.52 28.06 -3.01
N GLU A 178 -3.83 26.96 -2.74
CA GLU A 178 -3.35 26.07 -3.79
C GLU A 178 -4.52 25.46 -4.58
N ASN A 179 -5.54 24.94 -3.89
CA ASN A 179 -6.69 24.32 -4.55
C ASN A 179 -7.52 25.31 -5.36
N ALA A 180 -7.66 26.56 -4.90
CA ALA A 180 -8.28 27.63 -5.69
C ALA A 180 -7.49 27.93 -6.97
N ALA A 181 -6.16 28.03 -6.88
CA ALA A 181 -5.30 28.24 -8.05
C ALA A 181 -5.34 27.05 -9.03
N ARG A 182 -5.46 25.81 -8.52
CA ARG A 182 -5.64 24.61 -9.34
C ARG A 182 -7.00 24.62 -10.04
N ALA A 183 -8.07 24.94 -9.33
CA ALA A 183 -9.41 25.05 -9.91
C ALA A 183 -9.47 26.10 -11.03
N ALA A 184 -8.80 27.25 -10.85
CA ALA A 184 -8.69 28.27 -11.90
C ALA A 184 -7.98 27.78 -13.18
N ARG A 185 -7.15 26.73 -13.08
CA ARG A 185 -6.50 26.05 -14.23
C ARG A 185 -7.24 24.79 -14.69
N GLY A 186 -8.46 24.53 -14.19
CA GLY A 186 -9.21 23.31 -14.48
C GLY A 186 -8.59 22.04 -13.90
N GLN A 187 -7.67 22.16 -12.95
CA GLN A 187 -7.00 21.02 -12.30
C GLN A 187 -7.80 20.55 -11.09
N PRO A 188 -7.88 19.23 -10.82
CA PRO A 188 -8.51 18.71 -9.61
C PRO A 188 -7.73 19.17 -8.36
N PRO A 189 -8.34 19.17 -7.16
CA PRO A 189 -7.65 19.44 -5.91
C PRO A 189 -6.41 18.56 -5.75
N ARG A 190 -5.41 19.04 -5.00
CA ARG A 190 -4.24 18.24 -4.68
C ARG A 190 -4.64 17.00 -3.89
N VAL A 191 -4.09 15.87 -4.29
CA VAL A 191 -4.14 14.62 -3.52
C VAL A 191 -2.87 14.47 -2.68
N TRP A 192 -3.05 14.20 -1.38
CA TRP A 192 -1.96 13.92 -0.44
C TRP A 192 -1.80 12.43 -0.22
N ARG A 193 -0.58 12.00 0.11
CA ARG A 193 -0.30 10.58 0.40
C ARG A 193 -0.87 10.16 1.75
N HIS A 194 -0.65 10.96 2.79
CA HIS A 194 -1.19 10.70 4.13
C HIS A 194 -2.13 11.81 4.61
N GLY A 195 -1.94 13.03 4.09
CA GLY A 195 -2.76 14.19 4.47
C GLY A 195 -2.46 14.71 5.87
N TRP A 196 -1.34 14.27 6.48
CA TRP A 196 -0.93 14.71 7.80
C TRP A 196 -0.55 16.19 7.77
N VAL A 197 -0.90 16.92 8.84
CA VAL A 197 -0.60 18.36 8.93
C VAL A 197 0.89 18.66 8.71
N HIS A 198 1.78 17.80 9.23
CA HIS A 198 3.24 17.92 9.09
C HIS A 198 3.74 17.63 7.67
N GLU A 199 3.10 16.70 6.94
CA GLU A 199 3.39 16.46 5.52
C GLU A 199 3.09 17.72 4.70
N LYS A 200 1.93 18.33 4.97
CA LYS A 200 1.48 19.55 4.31
C LYS A 200 2.33 20.76 4.70
N ALA A 201 2.66 20.91 5.98
CA ALA A 201 3.49 22.00 6.49
C ALA A 201 4.87 22.01 5.81
N ARG A 202 5.54 20.85 5.72
CA ARG A 202 6.80 20.72 4.96
C ARG A 202 6.66 21.11 3.50
N HIS A 203 5.57 20.69 2.85
CA HIS A 203 5.33 21.06 1.45
C HIS A 203 5.19 22.57 1.25
N TYR A 204 4.53 23.25 2.20
CA TYR A 204 4.30 24.69 2.15
C TYR A 204 5.43 25.52 2.79
N GLY A 205 6.51 24.89 3.24
CA GLY A 205 7.60 25.58 3.94
C GLY A 205 7.16 26.24 5.26
N ILE A 206 6.10 25.74 5.89
CA ILE A 206 5.62 26.21 7.19
C ILE A 206 6.47 25.56 8.27
N GLU A 207 7.18 26.35 9.06
CA GLU A 207 7.93 25.88 10.22
C GLU A 207 6.99 25.36 11.31
N TYR A 208 7.40 24.30 11.99
CA TYR A 208 6.64 23.72 13.08
C TYR A 208 7.51 23.02 14.12
N THR A 209 7.04 22.94 15.35
CA THR A 209 7.67 22.13 16.40
C THR A 209 7.57 20.64 16.04
N PRO A 210 8.70 19.92 15.93
CA PRO A 210 8.66 18.49 15.68
C PRO A 210 7.83 17.77 16.72
N ASN A 211 6.99 16.87 16.23
CA ASN A 211 6.19 15.99 17.07
C ASN A 211 7.10 15.30 18.11
N PRO A 212 6.74 15.27 19.41
CA PRO A 212 7.45 14.42 20.34
C PRO A 212 7.51 13.00 19.77
N GLU A 213 8.64 12.32 19.98
CA GLU A 213 8.72 10.90 19.64
C GLU A 213 7.56 10.20 20.32
N TRP A 214 6.60 9.68 19.54
CA TRP A 214 5.60 8.76 20.06
C TRP A 214 6.30 7.47 20.47
N GLN A 215 5.55 6.61 21.17
CA GLN A 215 5.98 5.26 21.50
C GLN A 215 6.83 4.67 20.38
N TYR A 216 8.03 4.21 20.74
CA TYR A 216 8.96 3.57 19.80
C TYR A 216 8.19 2.62 18.89
N GLN A 217 8.38 2.79 17.58
CA GLN A 217 7.84 1.84 16.63
C GLN A 217 8.73 0.60 16.70
N PHE A 218 8.17 -0.49 17.20
CA PHE A 218 8.85 -1.78 17.24
C PHE A 218 8.54 -2.56 15.98
N PHE A 219 9.53 -3.32 15.52
CA PHE A 219 9.43 -4.03 14.25
C PHE A 219 9.94 -5.46 14.38
N GLU A 220 9.27 -6.36 13.67
CA GLU A 220 9.87 -7.59 13.20
C GLU A 220 10.74 -7.31 11.97
N GLU A 221 11.96 -7.86 11.98
CA GLU A 221 12.91 -7.66 10.89
C GLU A 221 12.50 -8.44 9.63
N PRO A 222 12.88 -7.98 8.41
CA PRO A 222 12.47 -8.61 7.16
C PRO A 222 12.77 -10.11 7.07
N ARG A 223 13.83 -10.58 7.74
CA ARG A 223 14.21 -12.00 7.76
C ARG A 223 13.18 -12.88 8.48
N VAL A 224 12.48 -12.35 9.48
CA VAL A 224 11.41 -13.05 10.21
C VAL A 224 10.16 -13.15 9.33
N VAL A 225 9.89 -12.11 8.54
CA VAL A 225 8.81 -12.14 7.53
C VAL A 225 9.14 -13.12 6.41
N GLU A 226 10.40 -13.13 5.97
CA GLU A 226 10.90 -14.06 4.96
C GLU A 226 10.84 -15.53 5.43
N SER A 227 11.16 -15.81 6.71
CA SER A 227 11.06 -17.17 7.26
C SER A 227 9.62 -17.66 7.27
N TYR A 228 8.66 -16.79 7.61
CA TYR A 228 7.23 -17.11 7.51
C TYR A 228 6.84 -17.55 6.11
N PHE A 229 7.10 -16.72 5.09
CA PHE A 229 6.70 -17.07 3.72
C PHE A 229 7.45 -18.28 3.17
N ARG A 230 8.70 -18.50 3.59
CA ARG A 230 9.43 -19.72 3.24
C ARG A 230 8.73 -20.97 3.77
N GLN A 231 8.32 -20.96 5.03
CA GLN A 231 7.60 -22.07 5.66
C GLN A 231 6.18 -22.23 5.09
N PHE A 232 5.48 -21.12 4.86
CA PHE A 232 4.15 -21.12 4.24
C PHE A 232 4.19 -21.78 2.86
N LEU A 233 5.10 -21.34 1.99
CA LEU A 233 5.26 -21.92 0.65
C LEU A 233 5.71 -23.39 0.69
N GLN A 234 6.44 -23.79 1.74
CA GLN A 234 6.80 -25.19 1.94
C GLN A 234 5.56 -26.04 2.23
N GLN A 235 4.77 -25.67 3.25
CA GLN A 235 3.63 -26.45 3.73
C GLN A 235 2.42 -26.38 2.79
N GLU A 236 2.09 -25.18 2.31
CA GLU A 236 0.85 -24.94 1.56
C GLU A 236 0.99 -25.19 0.06
N TYR A 237 2.23 -25.21 -0.46
CA TYR A 237 2.48 -25.46 -1.87
C TYR A 237 3.32 -26.70 -2.12
N ARG A 238 4.57 -26.75 -1.65
CA ARG A 238 5.50 -27.83 -2.04
C ARG A 238 5.04 -29.19 -1.52
N GLU A 239 4.69 -29.30 -0.25
CA GLU A 239 4.21 -30.55 0.36
C GLU A 239 2.86 -31.01 -0.23
N LYS A 240 2.04 -30.06 -0.68
CA LYS A 240 0.76 -30.32 -1.34
C LYS A 240 0.88 -30.49 -2.86
N ASN A 241 2.09 -30.55 -3.41
CA ASN A 241 2.37 -30.63 -4.85
C ASN A 241 1.68 -29.54 -5.70
N ARG A 242 1.51 -28.33 -5.13
CA ARG A 242 0.93 -27.19 -5.84
C ARG A 242 2.02 -26.29 -6.39
N PRO A 243 1.86 -25.74 -7.61
CA PRO A 243 2.80 -24.78 -8.15
C PRO A 243 2.72 -23.46 -7.38
N ILE A 244 3.88 -22.94 -6.94
CA ILE A 244 3.97 -21.61 -6.35
C ILE A 244 3.63 -20.56 -7.45
N PRO A 245 2.81 -19.54 -7.19
CA PRO A 245 2.53 -18.48 -8.17
C PRO A 245 3.79 -17.74 -8.62
N ARG A 246 3.77 -17.23 -9.84
CA ARG A 246 4.74 -16.22 -10.30
C ARG A 246 4.23 -14.82 -9.99
N PHE A 247 5.00 -14.04 -9.25
CA PHE A 247 4.68 -12.63 -8.96
C PHE A 247 5.35 -11.72 -9.98
N ASN A 248 4.64 -10.72 -10.50
CA ASN A 248 5.22 -9.66 -11.31
C ASN A 248 4.81 -8.31 -10.77
N ILE A 249 5.76 -7.39 -10.62
CA ILE A 249 5.54 -6.11 -9.96
C ILE A 249 5.81 -4.96 -10.94
N ILE A 250 4.85 -4.06 -11.07
CA ILE A 250 4.94 -2.84 -11.86
C ILE A 250 5.07 -1.70 -10.87
N MET A 251 6.29 -1.19 -10.72
CA MET A 251 6.60 -0.05 -9.85
C MET A 251 6.15 1.24 -10.52
N PHE A 252 5.04 1.81 -10.06
CA PHE A 252 4.51 3.07 -10.57
C PHE A 252 5.14 4.25 -9.83
N LEU A 253 6.09 4.91 -10.49
CA LEU A 253 6.92 5.96 -9.91
C LEU A 253 6.59 7.30 -10.59
N SER A 254 6.82 8.40 -9.90
CA SER A 254 6.88 9.69 -10.59
C SER A 254 8.10 9.76 -11.50
N GLU A 255 8.10 10.68 -12.47
CA GLU A 255 9.16 10.79 -13.48
C GLU A 255 10.56 10.80 -12.85
N ASN A 256 10.74 11.60 -11.79
CA ASN A 256 12.02 11.82 -11.12
C ASN A 256 12.13 11.07 -9.78
N GLU A 257 11.24 10.13 -9.47
CA GLU A 257 11.33 9.36 -8.22
C GLU A 257 12.43 8.31 -8.31
N GLU A 258 13.39 8.41 -7.41
CA GLU A 258 14.48 7.45 -7.31
C GLU A 258 13.96 6.11 -6.76
N PHE A 259 14.35 5.02 -7.42
CA PHE A 259 14.18 3.67 -6.90
C PHE A 259 15.56 3.07 -6.66
N SER A 260 16.01 3.20 -5.42
CA SER A 260 17.38 2.87 -5.02
C SER A 260 17.79 1.44 -5.39
N ARG A 261 19.09 1.21 -5.61
CA ARG A 261 19.63 -0.14 -5.89
C ARG A 261 19.30 -1.13 -4.77
N ASP A 262 19.41 -0.69 -3.51
CA ASP A 262 19.05 -1.51 -2.35
C ASP A 262 17.58 -1.93 -2.36
N ASP A 263 16.66 -1.04 -2.74
CA ASP A 263 15.25 -1.38 -2.90
C ASP A 263 15.02 -2.40 -4.03
N GLN A 264 15.72 -2.23 -5.16
CA GLN A 264 15.66 -3.17 -6.28
C GLN A 264 16.17 -4.55 -5.87
N ASP A 265 17.26 -4.63 -5.10
CA ASP A 265 17.84 -5.89 -4.66
C ASP A 265 16.93 -6.61 -3.66
N ARG A 266 16.32 -5.87 -2.72
CA ARG A 266 15.30 -6.42 -1.82
C ARG A 266 14.08 -6.92 -2.60
N LEU A 267 13.62 -6.18 -3.60
CA LEU A 267 12.52 -6.58 -4.48
C LEU A 267 12.85 -7.86 -5.26
N ARG A 268 14.04 -7.93 -5.87
CA ARG A 268 14.52 -9.15 -6.56
C ARG A 268 14.58 -10.33 -5.60
N SER A 269 15.03 -10.12 -4.37
CA SER A 269 15.05 -11.17 -3.34
C SER A 269 13.67 -11.73 -3.06
N PHE A 270 12.68 -10.85 -2.90
CA PHE A 270 11.28 -11.26 -2.76
C PHE A 270 10.80 -12.06 -3.99
N LEU A 271 11.06 -11.59 -5.21
CA LEU A 271 10.59 -12.26 -6.43
C LEU A 271 11.20 -13.65 -6.67
N ARG A 272 12.37 -13.95 -6.09
CA ARG A 272 12.96 -15.31 -6.13
C ARG A 272 12.08 -16.35 -5.44
N TYR A 273 11.32 -15.96 -4.41
CA TYR A 273 10.38 -16.88 -3.73
C TYR A 273 9.21 -17.30 -4.63
N PHE A 274 8.85 -16.44 -5.59
CA PHE A 274 7.65 -16.59 -6.43
C PHE A 274 8.04 -16.90 -7.87
N ARG A 275 8.75 -18.03 -8.05
CA ARG A 275 9.20 -18.57 -9.36
C ARG A 275 9.96 -17.56 -10.23
N ASN A 276 10.90 -16.83 -9.61
CA ASN A 276 11.72 -15.82 -10.28
C ASN A 276 10.87 -14.81 -11.06
N GLY A 277 9.92 -14.22 -10.34
CA GLY A 277 9.10 -13.14 -10.82
C GLY A 277 9.89 -11.95 -11.39
N ARG A 278 9.22 -11.06 -12.12
CA ARG A 278 9.85 -9.89 -12.73
C ARG A 278 9.32 -8.59 -12.14
N PHE A 279 10.11 -7.53 -12.19
CA PHE A 279 9.57 -6.19 -12.02
C PHE A 279 9.92 -5.29 -13.19
N ARG A 280 9.09 -4.28 -13.40
CA ARG A 280 9.34 -3.17 -14.32
C ARG A 280 8.96 -1.86 -13.65
N GLU A 281 9.63 -0.79 -14.03
CA GLU A 281 9.26 0.56 -13.62
C GLU A 281 8.35 1.19 -14.68
N LEU A 282 7.35 1.94 -14.21
CA LEU A 282 6.49 2.75 -15.05
C LEU A 282 6.47 4.16 -14.46
N ARG A 283 6.98 5.14 -15.23
CA ARG A 283 7.32 6.47 -14.74
C ARG A 283 6.38 7.53 -15.32
N GLY A 284 5.63 8.20 -14.45
CA GLY A 284 4.72 9.28 -14.83
C GLY A 284 3.47 8.82 -15.59
N LEU A 285 2.58 9.77 -15.88
CA LEU A 285 1.32 9.52 -16.59
C LEU A 285 1.55 9.14 -18.06
N ALA A 286 2.52 9.78 -18.71
CA ALA A 286 2.84 9.54 -20.12
C ALA A 286 3.21 8.08 -20.41
N ALA A 287 3.83 7.38 -19.45
CA ALA A 287 4.14 5.96 -19.60
C ALA A 287 2.91 5.04 -19.54
N ILE A 288 1.83 5.47 -18.89
CA ILE A 288 0.54 4.75 -18.92
C ILE A 288 -0.11 4.98 -20.28
N GLU A 289 -0.16 6.24 -20.74
CA GLU A 289 -0.79 6.60 -22.00
C GLU A 289 -0.10 5.96 -23.21
N SER A 290 1.23 5.92 -23.23
CA SER A 290 1.98 5.26 -24.30
C SER A 290 1.76 3.74 -24.33
N SER A 291 1.50 3.11 -23.19
CA SER A 291 1.19 1.67 -23.13
C SER A 291 -0.19 1.31 -23.71
N ARG A 292 -1.06 2.29 -23.93
CA ARG A 292 -2.38 2.11 -24.56
C ARG A 292 -2.35 2.11 -26.08
N GLY A 293 -1.27 2.65 -26.68
CA GLY A 293 -1.13 2.80 -28.13
C GLY A 293 -0.34 1.69 -28.83
N GLY A 294 -0.02 0.59 -28.13
CA GLY A 294 0.75 -0.54 -28.64
C GLY A 294 -0.04 -1.84 -28.66
#